data_AF-A0A2V7PZ00-F1
#
_entry.id   AF-A0A2V7PZ00-F1
#
_cell.length_a   1.000
_cell.length_b   1.000
_cell.length_c   1.000
_cell.angle_alpha   90.00
_cell.angle_beta   90.00
_cell.angle_gamma   90.00
#
_symmetry.space_group_name_H-M   'P 1'
#
loop_
_entity.id
_entity.type
_entity.pdbx_description
1 polymer ?
#
loop_
_entity_poly.entity_id
_entity_poly.type
_entity_poly.pdbx_seq_one_letter_code
_entity_poly.pdbx_strand_id
1 'polypeptide(L)'
;MATLEWIRRQWKHARVVYVSDSQYLVKGMSEWVAGWEARGWKRKGGVLENQELWKKLLQAASAHDVDWRWIEGHAGHAKNEYADTLATQAAERQERSNGLVPSGFDTWLAQERARGRYPDYDPDQELHERL
;
A
#
# COMPACT_ATOMS: atom_id res chain seq x y z
N MET A 1 2.65 -5.15 -1.80
CA MET A 1 2.87 -6.58 -2.15
C MET A 1 2.32 -7.51 -1.07
N ALA A 2 2.88 -7.51 0.15
CA ALA A 2 2.46 -8.43 1.22
C ALA A 2 0.95 -8.35 1.57
N THR A 3 0.38 -7.14 1.59
CA THR A 3 -1.04 -6.92 1.92
C THR A 3 -1.99 -7.61 0.94
N LEU A 4 -1.82 -7.41 -0.37
CA LEU A 4 -2.73 -7.97 -1.39
C LEU A 4 -2.60 -9.49 -1.53
N GLU A 5 -1.38 -10.03 -1.41
CA GLU A 5 -1.17 -11.48 -1.38
C GLU A 5 -1.93 -12.15 -0.22
N TRP A 6 -2.00 -11.47 0.93
CA TRP A 6 -2.77 -11.97 2.05
C TRP A 6 -4.28 -11.87 1.83
N ILE A 7 -4.79 -10.73 1.34
CA ILE A 7 -6.21 -10.55 1.01
C ILE A 7 -6.66 -11.66 0.05
N ARG A 8 -5.85 -11.96 -0.96
CA ARG A 8 -6.08 -13.05 -1.93
C ARG A 8 -6.17 -14.43 -1.28
N ARG A 9 -5.47 -14.67 -0.18
CA ARG A 9 -5.51 -15.95 0.56
C ARG A 9 -6.75 -16.09 1.44
N GLN A 10 -7.24 -14.99 2.01
CA GLN A 10 -8.40 -15.02 2.90
C GLN A 10 -9.73 -14.97 2.17
N TRP A 11 -9.79 -14.17 1.11
CA TRP A 11 -11.04 -13.90 0.41
C TRP A 11 -10.90 -14.23 -1.06
N LYS A 12 -11.94 -14.88 -1.61
CA LYS A 12 -12.04 -15.12 -3.05
C LYS A 12 -12.17 -13.81 -3.84
N HIS A 13 -12.80 -12.81 -3.24
CA HIS A 13 -12.99 -11.47 -3.81
C HIS A 13 -13.20 -10.46 -2.68
N ALA A 14 -12.70 -9.24 -2.85
CA ALA A 14 -12.85 -8.14 -1.90
C ALA A 14 -12.77 -6.80 -2.65
N ARG A 15 -13.43 -5.76 -2.11
CA ARG A 15 -13.17 -4.38 -2.51
C ARG A 15 -12.09 -3.81 -1.60
N VAL A 16 -11.03 -3.26 -2.19
CA VAL A 16 -9.84 -2.81 -1.48
C VAL A 16 -9.51 -1.39 -1.91
N VAL A 17 -9.43 -0.47 -0.95
CA VAL A 17 -8.83 0.85 -1.20
C VAL A 17 -7.36 0.76 -0.81
N TYR A 18 -6.46 0.85 -1.80
CA TYR A 18 -5.02 0.82 -1.59
C TYR A 18 -4.47 2.25 -1.65
N VAL A 19 -4.04 2.78 -0.52
CA VAL A 19 -3.48 4.13 -0.40
C VAL A 19 -1.96 4.06 -0.32
N SER A 20 -1.26 4.89 -1.09
CA SER A 20 0.20 5.03 -1.01
C SER A 20 0.66 6.39 -1.52
N ASP A 21 1.72 6.91 -0.93
CA ASP A 21 2.45 8.09 -1.42
C ASP A 21 3.39 7.79 -2.60
N SER A 22 3.61 6.52 -2.93
CA SER A 22 4.39 6.11 -4.09
C SER A 22 3.59 6.28 -5.38
N GLN A 23 3.81 7.41 -6.07
CA GLN A 23 3.24 7.62 -7.41
C GLN A 23 3.64 6.51 -8.38
N TYR A 24 4.86 5.98 -8.26
CA TYR A 24 5.35 4.88 -9.09
C TYR A 24 4.48 3.63 -8.92
N LEU A 25 4.10 3.29 -7.68
CA LEU A 25 3.24 2.16 -7.38
C LEU A 25 1.81 2.40 -7.89
N VAL A 26 1.22 3.52 -7.52
CA VAL A 26 -0.18 3.84 -7.84
C VAL A 26 -0.37 3.93 -9.35
N LYS A 27 0.42 4.76 -10.04
CA LYS A 27 0.35 4.88 -11.51
C LYS A 27 0.75 3.59 -12.21
N GLY A 28 1.72 2.86 -11.70
CA GLY A 28 2.11 1.60 -12.30
C GLY A 28 0.96 0.60 -12.31
N MET A 29 0.24 0.45 -11.19
CA MET A 29 -0.94 -0.43 -11.13
C MET A 29 -2.14 0.11 -11.90
N SER A 30 -2.40 1.42 -11.86
CA SER A 30 -3.61 2.00 -12.47
C SER A 30 -3.47 2.30 -13.97
N GLU A 31 -2.26 2.51 -14.49
CA GLU A 31 -2.03 2.99 -15.86
C GLU A 31 -1.09 2.10 -16.67
N TRP A 32 -0.02 1.56 -16.08
CA TRP A 32 1.09 1.00 -16.88
C TRP A 32 1.04 -0.52 -17.02
N VAL A 33 0.68 -1.23 -15.95
CA VAL A 33 0.75 -2.69 -15.87
C VAL A 33 -0.09 -3.37 -16.94
N ALA A 34 -1.30 -2.88 -17.22
CA ALA A 34 -2.14 -3.42 -18.30
C ALA A 34 -1.45 -3.34 -19.67
N GLY A 35 -0.78 -2.20 -19.95
CA GLY A 35 -0.02 -2.02 -21.18
C GLY A 35 1.29 -2.84 -21.23
N TRP A 36 1.91 -3.14 -20.08
CA TRP A 36 3.05 -4.05 -20.02
C TRP A 36 2.63 -5.50 -20.25
N GLU A 37 1.55 -5.94 -19.62
CA GLU A 37 1.00 -7.28 -19.78
C GLU A 37 0.60 -7.55 -21.24
N ALA A 38 -0.12 -6.61 -21.87
CA ALA A 38 -0.51 -6.70 -23.28
C ALA A 38 0.68 -6.80 -24.24
N ARG A 39 1.85 -6.28 -23.85
CA ARG A 39 3.11 -6.36 -24.63
C ARG A 39 4.00 -7.54 -24.21
N GLY A 40 3.48 -8.47 -23.41
CA GLY A 40 4.24 -9.62 -22.91
C GLY A 40 5.41 -9.21 -22.01
N TRP A 41 5.25 -8.14 -21.24
CA TRP A 41 6.23 -7.57 -20.31
C TRP A 41 7.51 -7.05 -20.98
N LYS A 42 7.42 -6.66 -22.26
CA LYS A 42 8.54 -6.09 -23.03
C LYS A 42 8.38 -4.56 -23.15
N ARG A 43 9.44 -3.80 -22.89
CA ARG A 43 9.53 -2.37 -23.22
C ARG A 43 10.48 -2.15 -24.40
N LYS A 44 10.22 -1.14 -25.24
CA LYS A 44 11.07 -0.77 -26.38
C LYS A 44 12.54 -0.51 -25.99
N GLY A 45 12.80 -0.12 -24.75
CA GLY A 45 14.13 0.23 -24.24
C GLY A 45 14.82 -0.81 -23.35
N GLY A 46 14.42 -2.10 -23.38
CA GLY A 46 15.11 -3.18 -22.65
C GLY A 46 14.31 -3.82 -21.51
N VAL A 47 14.98 -4.30 -20.46
CA VAL A 47 14.37 -5.05 -19.34
C VAL A 47 13.53 -4.13 -18.46
N LEU A 48 12.26 -4.46 -18.20
CA LEU A 48 11.45 -3.70 -17.24
C LEU A 48 11.97 -3.90 -15.82
N GLU A 49 12.33 -2.81 -15.13
CA GLU A 49 12.77 -2.88 -13.74
C GLU A 49 11.66 -3.46 -12.86
N ASN A 50 12.04 -4.32 -11.91
CA ASN A 50 11.12 -4.93 -10.96
C ASN A 50 9.97 -5.72 -11.61
N GLN A 51 10.12 -6.19 -12.85
CA GLN A 51 9.10 -6.94 -13.60
C GLN A 51 8.46 -8.06 -12.77
N GLU A 52 9.27 -8.85 -12.08
CA GLU A 52 8.78 -9.98 -11.28
C GLU A 52 7.99 -9.53 -10.04
N LEU A 53 8.29 -8.34 -9.49
CA LEU A 53 7.49 -7.76 -8.41
C LEU A 53 6.15 -7.25 -8.95
N TRP A 54 6.15 -6.59 -10.11
CA TRP A 54 4.93 -6.14 -10.77
C TRP A 54 3.98 -7.29 -11.11
N LYS A 55 4.50 -8.40 -11.66
CA LYS A 55 3.70 -9.61 -11.94
C LYS A 55 3.05 -10.18 -10.69
N LYS A 56 3.80 -10.29 -9.59
CA LYS A 56 3.27 -10.77 -8.30
C LYS A 56 2.20 -9.83 -7.76
N LEU A 57 2.43 -8.52 -7.83
CA LEU A 57 1.45 -7.53 -7.40
C LEU A 57 0.17 -7.61 -8.21
N LEU A 58 0.28 -7.72 -9.54
CA LEU A 58 -0.87 -7.89 -10.43
C LEU A 58 -1.64 -9.17 -10.13
N GLN A 59 -0.93 -10.29 -9.94
CA GLN A 59 -1.54 -11.57 -9.58
C GLN A 59 -2.29 -11.53 -8.25
N ALA A 60 -1.73 -10.81 -7.27
CA ALA A 60 -2.36 -10.60 -5.98
C ALA A 60 -3.60 -9.70 -6.09
N ALA A 61 -3.52 -8.63 -6.88
CA ALA A 61 -4.59 -7.67 -7.08
C ALA A 61 -5.75 -8.19 -7.95
N SER A 62 -5.48 -9.08 -8.92
CA SER A 62 -6.45 -9.48 -9.95
C SER A 62 -7.67 -10.25 -9.43
N ALA A 63 -7.62 -10.73 -8.19
CA ALA A 63 -8.75 -11.36 -7.51
C ALA A 63 -9.69 -10.35 -6.82
N HIS A 64 -9.38 -9.05 -6.85
CA HIS A 64 -10.03 -8.02 -6.05
C HIS A 64 -10.39 -6.78 -6.88
N ASP A 65 -11.40 -6.05 -6.42
CA ASP A 65 -11.73 -4.71 -6.92
C ASP A 65 -10.87 -3.70 -6.15
N VAL A 66 -9.70 -3.36 -6.71
CA VAL A 66 -8.71 -2.50 -6.04
C VAL A 66 -8.78 -1.06 -6.57
N ASP A 67 -9.14 -0.13 -5.70
CA ASP A 67 -9.09 1.32 -5.93
C ASP A 67 -7.72 1.85 -5.44
N TRP A 68 -6.88 2.26 -6.39
CA TRP A 68 -5.52 2.75 -6.12
C TRP A 68 -5.52 4.26 -5.93
N ARG A 69 -5.23 4.71 -4.72
CA ARG A 69 -5.26 6.14 -4.36
C ARG A 69 -3.87 6.64 -4.02
N TRP A 70 -3.46 7.70 -4.72
CA TRP A 70 -2.27 8.43 -4.37
C TRP A 70 -2.59 9.53 -3.35
N ILE A 71 -1.71 9.69 -2.37
CA ILE A 71 -1.70 10.80 -1.43
C ILE A 71 -0.34 11.46 -1.44
N GLU A 72 -0.27 12.72 -1.04
CA GLU A 72 1.02 13.38 -0.88
C GLU A 72 1.75 12.82 0.35
N GLY A 73 3.02 12.49 0.18
CA GLY A 73 3.88 12.01 1.28
C GLY A 73 4.13 13.11 2.30
N HIS A 74 4.27 12.74 3.57
CA HIS A 74 4.49 13.67 4.70
C HIS A 74 3.46 14.80 4.84
N ALA A 75 2.26 14.63 4.27
CA ALA A 75 1.19 15.63 4.32
C ALA A 75 0.24 15.48 5.53
N GLY A 76 0.68 14.84 6.63
CA GLY A 76 -0.15 14.67 7.83
C GLY A 76 -1.12 13.48 7.78
N HIS A 77 -0.95 12.55 6.84
CA HIS A 77 -1.77 11.34 6.76
C HIS A 77 -1.32 10.31 7.80
N ALA A 78 -2.04 10.22 8.92
CA ALA A 78 -1.65 9.39 10.08
C ALA A 78 -1.36 7.93 9.71
N LYS A 79 -2.22 7.27 8.92
CA LYS A 79 -2.00 5.87 8.48
C LYS A 79 -0.79 5.73 7.55
N ASN A 80 -0.49 6.73 6.73
CA ASN A 80 0.68 6.70 5.84
C ASN A 80 1.96 6.92 6.63
N GLU A 81 2.00 7.90 7.53
CA GLU A 81 3.15 8.14 8.41
C GLU A 81 3.41 6.96 9.35
N TYR A 82 2.36 6.28 9.78
CA TYR A 82 2.50 5.03 10.50
C TYR A 82 3.16 3.94 9.63
N ALA A 83 2.70 3.76 8.39
CA ALA A 83 3.30 2.81 7.46
C ALA A 83 4.78 3.15 7.16
N ASP A 84 5.12 4.42 7.02
CA ASP A 84 6.49 4.91 6.85
C ASP A 84 7.37 4.62 8.08
N THR A 85 6.82 4.86 9.28
CA THR A 85 7.49 4.53 10.54
C THR A 85 7.82 3.04 10.62
N LEU A 86 6.87 2.17 10.27
CA LEU A 86 7.09 0.72 10.24
C LEU A 86 8.13 0.31 9.18
N ALA A 87 8.06 0.90 7.99
CA ALA A 87 8.98 0.59 6.90
C ALA A 87 10.42 0.99 7.26
N THR A 88 10.61 2.18 7.82
CA THR A 88 11.90 2.69 8.29
C THR A 88 12.49 1.78 9.37
N GLN A 89 11.70 1.43 10.40
CA GLN A 89 12.16 0.53 11.47
C GLN A 89 12.54 -0.86 10.95
N ALA A 90 11.74 -1.41 10.03
CA ALA A 90 12.02 -2.71 9.43
C ALA A 90 13.31 -2.67 8.58
N ALA A 91 13.55 -1.58 7.85
CA ALA A 91 14.76 -1.38 7.06
C ALA A 91 16.01 -1.24 7.94
N GLU A 92 15.93 -0.46 9.02
CA GLU A 92 17.01 -0.30 9.99
C GLU A 92 17.40 -1.63 10.66
N ARG A 93 16.39 -2.42 11.04
CA ARG A 93 16.61 -3.70 11.74
C ARG A 93 16.82 -4.88 10.81
N GLN A 94 16.63 -4.69 9.50
CA GLN A 94 16.59 -5.77 8.50
C GLN A 94 15.58 -6.86 8.87
N GLU A 95 14.44 -6.43 9.42
CA GLU A 95 13.39 -7.30 9.92
C GLU A 95 12.23 -7.42 8.92
N ARG A 96 11.51 -8.52 9.01
CA ARG A 96 10.23 -8.73 8.33
C ARG A 96 9.24 -9.30 9.31
N SER A 97 7.98 -8.93 9.18
CA SER A 97 6.93 -9.66 9.89
C SER A 97 6.87 -11.10 9.37
N ASN A 98 6.76 -12.08 10.28
CA ASN A 98 6.61 -13.48 9.90
C ASN A 98 5.12 -13.80 9.60
N GLY A 99 4.52 -13.02 8.72
CA GLY A 99 3.09 -13.06 8.41
C GLY A 99 2.33 -11.87 9.01
N LEU A 100 1.02 -12.06 9.18
CA LEU A 100 0.18 -11.02 9.78
C LEU A 100 0.48 -10.86 11.26
N VAL A 101 0.66 -9.60 11.64
CA VAL A 101 0.70 -9.18 13.04
C VAL A 101 -0.42 -8.14 13.24
N PRO A 102 -0.96 -8.02 14.45
CA PRO A 102 -1.80 -6.88 14.79
C PRO A 102 -1.08 -5.59 14.39
N SER A 103 -1.80 -4.69 13.72
CA SER A 103 -1.23 -3.42 13.27
C SER A 103 -0.56 -2.71 14.46
N GLY A 104 -1.32 -2.42 15.51
CA GLY A 104 -0.82 -1.57 16.59
C GLY A 104 -0.89 -0.08 16.23
N PHE A 105 -1.54 0.26 15.12
CA PHE A 105 -1.85 1.63 14.74
C PHE A 105 -2.55 2.40 15.85
N ASP A 106 -3.52 1.83 16.57
CA ASP A 106 -4.21 2.53 17.65
C ASP A 106 -3.27 2.92 18.79
N THR A 107 -2.35 2.00 19.14
CA THR A 107 -1.30 2.25 20.14
C THR A 107 -0.36 3.35 19.67
N TRP A 108 0.08 3.29 18.41
CA TRP A 108 0.93 4.32 17.82
C TRP A 108 0.21 5.68 17.80
N LEU A 109 -1.05 5.72 17.37
CA LEU A 109 -1.86 6.93 17.29
C LEU A 109 -2.07 7.56 18.68
N ALA A 110 -2.29 6.75 19.72
CA ALA A 110 -2.37 7.24 21.09
C ALA A 110 -1.06 7.90 21.56
N GLN A 111 0.10 7.34 21.18
CA GLN A 111 1.41 7.95 21.49
C GLN A 111 1.62 9.27 20.73
N GLU A 112 1.20 9.33 19.47
CA GLU A 112 1.29 10.55 18.66
C GLU A 112 0.35 11.64 19.16
N ARG A 113 -0.86 11.28 19.61
CA ARG A 113 -1.78 12.20 20.28
C ARG A 113 -1.19 12.76 21.57
N ALA A 114 -0.50 11.96 22.37
CA ALA A 114 0.20 12.44 23.55
C ALA A 114 1.34 13.43 23.22
N ARG A 115 1.88 13.39 22.00
CA ARG A 115 2.85 14.36 21.45
C ARG A 115 2.19 15.57 20.78
N GLY A 116 0.87 15.67 20.83
CA GLY A 116 0.10 16.75 20.20
C GLY A 116 -0.13 16.59 18.70
N ARG A 117 0.13 15.41 18.12
CA ARG A 117 -0.15 15.12 16.70
C ARG A 117 -1.50 14.42 16.54
N TYR A 118 -2.19 14.70 15.44
CA TYR A 118 -3.47 14.06 15.08
C TYR A 118 -4.57 14.12 16.17
N PRO A 119 -4.79 15.28 16.83
CA PRO A 119 -5.77 15.38 17.92
C PRO A 119 -7.19 15.02 17.43
N ASP A 120 -7.54 15.44 16.22
CA ASP A 120 -8.88 15.28 15.63
C ASP A 120 -8.93 14.20 14.55
N TYR A 121 -7.88 13.38 14.40
CA TYR A 121 -7.86 12.34 13.37
C TYR A 121 -8.87 11.24 13.71
N ASP A 122 -9.86 11.08 12.86
CA ASP A 122 -10.82 9.97 12.91
C ASP A 122 -10.46 8.92 11.83
N PRO A 123 -10.05 7.70 12.24
CA PRO A 123 -9.67 6.64 11.32
C PRO A 123 -10.84 6.11 10.46
N ASP A 124 -12.09 6.31 10.87
CA ASP A 124 -13.30 5.85 10.18
C ASP A 124 -13.82 6.90 9.20
N GLN A 125 -13.65 8.18 9.51
CA GLN A 125 -14.01 9.31 8.63
C GLN A 125 -13.16 9.31 7.35
N GLU A 126 -11.85 9.03 7.44
CA GLU A 126 -10.94 8.98 6.29
C GLU A 126 -11.31 7.90 5.26
N LEU A 127 -12.08 6.88 5.68
CA LEU A 127 -12.61 5.83 4.78
C LEU A 127 -13.83 6.31 3.98
N HIS A 128 -14.60 7.27 4.50
CA HIS A 128 -15.89 7.70 3.97
C HIS A 128 -15.83 9.01 3.18
N GLU A 129 -14.93 9.94 3.52
CA GLU A 129 -14.94 11.30 2.96
C GLU A 129 -14.27 11.45 1.57
N ARG A 130 -13.85 10.34 0.97
CA ARG A 130 -13.40 10.29 -0.44
C ARG A 130 -14.05 9.13 -1.21
N LEU A 131 -15.29 8.79 -0.88
CA LEU A 131 -16.21 8.02 -1.72
C LEU A 131 -17.00 8.98 -2.63
#